data_AF-A0A7X9GNU3-F1
#
_entry.id   AF-A0A7X9GNU3-F1
#
_cell.length_a   1.000
_cell.length_b   1.000
_cell.length_c   1.000
_cell.angle_alpha   90.00
_cell.angle_beta   90.00
_cell.angle_gamma   90.00
#
_symmetry.space_group_name_H-M   'P 1'
#
loop_
_entity.id
_entity.type
_entity.pdbx_description
1 polymer ?
#
loop_
_entity_poly.entity_id
_entity_poly.type
_entity_poly.pdbx_seq_one_letter_code
_entity_poly.pdbx_strand_id
1 'polypeptide(L)' 'MALPPFIQHLEEYDPVFAQEIEKVLNLAMKENSLDPKTRILISLALDAACGASEGVASLARQAREIGVSEQEIADTLR' A
#
# COMPACT_ATOMS: atom_id res chain seq x y z
N MET A 1 4.82 -0.14 7.00
CA MET A 1 4.05 0.72 6.09
C MET A 1 3.35 1.76 6.94
N ALA A 2 3.38 3.04 6.58
CA ALA A 2 2.61 4.05 7.30
C ALA A 2 1.12 3.88 6.97
N LEU A 3 0.25 3.98 7.98
CA LEU A 3 -1.20 3.95 7.77
C LEU A 3 -1.64 5.20 6.98
N PRO A 4 -2.60 5.08 6.04
CA PRO A 4 -3.17 6.24 5.38
C PRO A 4 -3.81 7.21 6.40
N PRO A 5 -3.72 8.54 6.16
CA PRO A 5 -4.20 9.54 7.12
C PRO A 5 -5.70 9.46 7.41
N PHE A 6 -6.50 8.96 6.47
CA PHE A 6 -7.94 8.80 6.66
C PHE A 6 -8.31 7.77 7.73
N ILE A 7 -7.41 6.84 8.08
CA ILE A 7 -7.66 5.85 9.14
C ILE A 7 -7.78 6.53 10.50
N GLN A 8 -7.02 7.60 10.75
CA GLN A 8 -7.12 8.35 12.01
C GLN A 8 -8.51 8.96 12.19
N HIS A 9 -9.09 9.49 11.11
CA HIS A 9 -10.45 10.01 11.16
C HIS A 9 -11.45 8.88 11.35
N LEU A 10 -11.24 7.74 10.68
CA LEU A 10 -12.13 6.58 10.83
C LEU A 10 -12.16 6.04 12.26
N GLU A 11 -11.05 6.05 12.97
CA GLU A 11 -10.96 5.60 14.37
C GLU A 11 -11.86 6.42 15.32
N GLU A 12 -12.10 7.70 15.02
CA GLU A 12 -13.01 8.56 15.80
C GLU A 12 -14.49 8.18 15.61
N TYR A 13 -14.87 7.70 14.42
CA TYR A 13 -16.25 7.38 14.06
C TYR A 13 -16.61 5.90 14.24
N ASP A 14 -15.71 5.00 13.88
CA ASP A 14 -15.87 3.55 13.96
C ASP A 14 -14.51 2.89 14.27
N PRO A 15 -14.13 2.80 15.56
CA PRO A 15 -12.85 2.25 15.97
C PRO A 15 -12.73 0.75 15.67
N VAL A 16 -13.85 0.02 15.62
CA VAL A 16 -13.83 -1.41 15.32
C VAL A 16 -13.48 -1.61 13.86
N PHE A 17 -14.11 -0.85 12.95
CA PHE A 17 -13.81 -0.94 11.53
C PHE A 17 -12.38 -0.47 11.21
N ALA A 18 -11.90 0.58 11.86
CA ALA A 18 -10.50 1.02 11.74
C ALA A 18 -9.50 -0.08 12.13
N GLN A 19 -9.75 -0.77 13.26
CA GLN A 19 -8.91 -1.91 13.69
C GLN A 19 -8.94 -3.08 12.71
N GLU A 20 -10.10 -3.40 12.12
CA GLU A 20 -10.18 -4.47 11.13
C GLU A 20 -9.40 -4.13 9.85
N ILE A 21 -9.44 -2.87 9.40
CA ILE A 21 -8.61 -2.42 8.26
C ILE A 21 -7.13 -2.56 8.59
N GLU A 22 -6.70 -2.15 9.79
CA GLU A 22 -5.31 -2.28 10.22
C GLU A 22 -4.87 -3.76 10.24
N LYS A 23 -5.71 -4.67 10.73
CA LYS A 23 -5.42 -6.12 10.72
C LYS A 23 -5.24 -6.65 9.29
N VAL A 24 -6.11 -6.26 8.36
CA VAL A 24 -6.00 -6.65 6.95
C VAL A 24 -4.72 -6.13 6.32
N LEU A 25 -4.38 -4.86 6.56
CA LEU A 25 -3.15 -4.27 6.06
C LEU A 25 -1.91 -5.01 6.60
N ASN A 26 -1.88 -5.24 7.92
CA ASN A 26 -0.79 -5.95 8.56
C ASN A 26 -0.63 -7.38 8.04
N LEU A 27 -1.75 -8.08 7.80
CA LEU A 27 -1.72 -9.41 7.20
C LEU A 27 -1.14 -9.37 5.78
N ALA A 28 -1.59 -8.43 4.94
CA ALA A 28 -1.15 -8.31 3.56
C ALA A 28 0.34 -7.94 3.44
N MET A 29 0.84 -7.12 4.36
CA MET A 29 2.23 -6.64 4.35
C MET A 29 3.20 -7.48 5.19
N LYS A 30 2.70 -8.48 5.92
CA LYS A 30 3.51 -9.39 6.72
C LYS A 30 4.55 -10.09 5.85
N GLU A 31 5.72 -10.33 6.43
CA GLU A 31 6.78 -11.11 5.79
C GLU A 31 6.24 -12.48 5.34
N ASN A 32 6.53 -12.82 4.09
CA ASN A 32 6.15 -14.06 3.43
C ASN A 32 7.19 -14.40 2.35
N SER A 33 6.90 -15.35 1.47
CA SER A 33 7.82 -15.79 0.42
C SER A 33 8.16 -14.71 -0.62
N LEU A 34 7.39 -13.62 -0.68
CA LEU A 34 7.68 -12.47 -1.51
C LEU A 34 8.56 -11.49 -0.73
N ASP A 35 9.54 -10.89 -1.39
CA ASP A 35 10.31 -9.83 -0.75
C ASP A 35 9.47 -8.53 -0.64
N PRO A 36 9.88 -7.57 0.20
CA PRO A 36 9.14 -6.33 0.39
C PRO A 36 8.91 -5.51 -0.89
N LYS A 37 9.85 -5.51 -1.84
CA LYS A 37 9.71 -4.78 -3.12
C LYS A 37 8.63 -5.42 -3.98
N THR A 38 8.61 -6.74 -4.06
CA THR A 38 7.56 -7.45 -4.79
C THR A 38 6.17 -7.17 -4.20
N ARG A 39 6.02 -7.21 -2.87
CA ARG A 39 4.73 -6.90 -2.23
C ARG A 39 4.23 -5.48 -2.51
N ILE A 40 5.13 -4.49 -2.50
CA ILE A 40 4.72 -3.10 -2.74
C ILE A 40 4.35 -2.86 -4.20
N LEU A 41 5.04 -3.49 -5.14
CA LEU A 41 4.73 -3.40 -6.58
C LEU A 41 3.40 -4.08 -6.90
N ILE A 42 3.09 -5.22 -6.29
CA ILE A 42 1.76 -5.85 -6.43
C ILE A 42 0.66 -4.91 -5.93
N SER A 43 0.87 -4.29 -4.77
CA SER A 43 -0.10 -3.34 -4.21
C SER A 43 -0.30 -2.13 -5.12
N LEU A 44 0.80 -1.60 -5.68
CA LEU A 44 0.79 -0.49 -6.63
C LEU A 44 -0.04 -0.83 -7.88
N ALA A 45 0.17 -2.03 -8.45
CA ALA A 45 -0.58 -2.50 -9.61
C ALA A 45 -2.08 -2.63 -9.32
N LEU A 46 -2.45 -3.09 -8.12
CA LEU A 46 -3.85 -3.19 -7.69
C LEU A 46 -4.52 -1.81 -7.58
N ASP A 47 -3.85 -0.84 -6.95
CA ASP A 47 -4.37 0.52 -6.86
C ASP A 47 -4.51 1.17 -8.24
N ALA A 48 -3.57 0.92 -9.14
CA ALA A 48 -3.64 1.38 -10.52
C ALA A 48 -4.83 0.76 -11.27
N ALA A 49 -5.02 -0.56 -11.14
CA ALA A 49 -6.15 -1.28 -11.75
C ALA A 49 -7.51 -0.82 -11.21
N CYS A 50 -7.58 -0.39 -9.95
CA CYS A 50 -8.77 0.15 -9.32
C CYS A 50 -9.00 1.65 -9.60
N GLY A 51 -8.07 2.34 -10.26
CA GLY A 51 -8.13 3.79 -10.48
C GLY A 51 -7.91 4.63 -9.21
N ALA A 52 -7.30 4.05 -8.18
CA ALA A 52 -7.04 4.69 -6.89
C ALA A 52 -5.80 5.60 -6.96
N SER A 53 -5.91 6.73 -7.65
CA SER A 53 -4.80 7.65 -7.93
C SER A 53 -3.98 8.10 -6.70
N GLU A 54 -4.63 8.37 -5.57
CA GLU A 54 -3.95 8.71 -4.31
C GLU A 54 -3.17 7.54 -3.73
N GLY A 55 -3.73 6.33 -3.83
CA GLY A 55 -3.09 5.08 -3.43
C GLY A 55 -1.86 4.78 -4.29
N VAL A 56 -1.99 4.92 -5.61
CA VAL A 56 -0.87 4.82 -6.57
C VAL A 56 0.25 5.78 -6.20
N ALA A 57 -0.06 7.06 -5.95
CA ALA A 57 0.94 8.04 -5.56
C ALA A 57 1.63 7.70 -4.22
N SER A 58 0.85 7.20 -3.26
CA SER A 58 1.36 6.79 -1.95
C SER A 58 2.29 5.58 -2.02
N LEU A 59 1.90 4.54 -2.77
CA LEU A 59 2.67 3.31 -2.93
C LEU A 59 3.91 3.53 -3.79
N ALA A 60 3.84 4.36 -4.84
CA ALA A 60 5.01 4.70 -5.64
C ALA A 60 6.07 5.46 -4.82
N ARG A 61 5.67 6.34 -3.90
CA ARG A 61 6.61 6.99 -2.96
C ARG A 61 7.27 5.97 -2.03
N GLN A 62 6.49 5.10 -1.41
CA GLN A 62 7.02 4.09 -0.50
C GLN A 62 7.91 3.06 -1.22
N ALA A 63 7.61 2.73 -2.48
CA ALA A 63 8.45 1.87 -3.31
C ALA A 63 9.86 2.46 -3.49
N ARG A 64 9.95 3.77 -3.77
CA ARG A 64 11.23 4.49 -3.85
C ARG A 64 11.99 4.46 -2.53
N GLU A 65 11.30 4.66 -1.41
CA GLU A 65 11.89 4.64 -0.07
C GLU A 65 12.55 3.29 0.27
N ILE A 66 12.01 2.19 -0.24
CA ILE A 66 12.60 0.85 -0.07
C ILE A 66 13.53 0.43 -1.22
N GLY A 67 13.90 1.37 -2.10
CA GLY A 67 14.89 1.18 -3.15
C GLY A 67 14.40 0.43 -4.39
N VAL A 68 13.10 0.50 -4.70
CA VAL A 68 12.56 0.13 -6.01
C VAL A 68 12.96 1.21 -7.03
N SER A 69 13.42 0.82 -8.21
CA SER A 69 13.81 1.74 -9.28
C SER A 69 12.59 2.35 -9.99
N GLU A 70 12.78 3.53 -10.60
CA GLU A 70 11.74 4.14 -11.44
C GLU A 70 11.31 3.24 -12.60
N GLN A 71 12.22 2.41 -13.11
CA GLN A 71 11.91 1.47 -14.19
C GLN A 71 10.99 0.34 -13.71
N GLU A 72 11.27 -0.26 -12.54
CA GLU A 72 10.38 -1.27 -11.94
C GLU A 72 8.99 -0.70 -11.66
N ILE A 73 8.91 0.55 -11.17
CA ILE A 73 7.63 1.25 -10.97
C ILE A 73 6.92 1.47 -12.30
N ALA A 74 7.61 1.93 -13.34
CA ALA A 74 7.03 2.15 -14.66
C ALA A 74 6.53 0.84 -15.30
N ASP A 75 7.29 -0.25 -15.21
CA ASP A 75 6.90 -1.55 -15.74
C ASP A 75 5.72 -2.17 -14.99
N THR A 76 5.55 -1.84 -13.70
CA THR A 76 4.38 -2.24 -12.91
C THR A 76 3.10 -1.51 -13.30
N LEU A 77 3.21 -0.30 -13.86
CA LEU A 77 2.08 0.56 -14.24
C LEU A 77 1.69 0.48 -15.73
N ARG A 78 2.42 -0.31 -16.53
CA ARG A 78 2.18 -0.53 -17.97
C ARG A 78 1.23 -1.68 -18.21
#